data_AF-W7IXM8-F1
#
_entry.id   AF-W7IXM8-F1
#
_cell.length_a   1.000
_cell.length_b   1.000
_cell.length_c   1.000
_cell.angle_alpha   90.00
_cell.angle_beta   90.00
_cell.angle_gamma   90.00
#
_symmetry.space_group_name_H-M   'P 1'
#
loop_
_entity.id
_entity.type
_entity.pdbx_description
1 polymer ?
#
loop_
_entity_poly.entity_id
_entity_poly.type
_entity_poly.pdbx_seq_one_letter_code
_entity_poly.pdbx_strand_id
1 'polypeptide(L)'
;MTFTGPGAWFHRARFAAAVDFRGAVPLERADFAGVEFTGDHGDRFAAAVVHAVDSALATHLARLTSTDHAVQGEALAALNRIGIAHPRCRGAVVSAICAHLRRTTDRRAVAILRDHLHFATPDGFWSDIDLDLSGGTFTDLDLSGVGVNRFHAAGATFTGRTRLDHLDTDTLDLRGAVFHGTASLVQVIAEETADLSDTAFHGPADLSRLSVLGPATFARATFAAGAEADEVFLAEGADFTGTVNPPAGLITAAGRPGT
;
A
#
# COMPACT_ATOMS: atom_id res chain seq x y z
N MET A 1 -15.06 47.29 -10.87
CA MET A 1 -14.27 47.76 -9.72
C MET A 1 -12.84 47.35 -9.99
N THR A 2 -11.90 48.30 -10.08
CA THR A 2 -10.49 48.02 -10.38
C THR A 2 -9.70 48.22 -9.11
N PHE A 3 -9.01 47.18 -8.64
CA PHE A 3 -8.14 47.27 -7.47
C PHE A 3 -6.72 47.59 -7.96
N THR A 4 -6.20 48.76 -7.61
CA THR A 4 -4.84 49.18 -7.94
C THR A 4 -4.01 49.25 -6.67
N GLY A 5 -3.39 48.12 -6.30
CA GLY A 5 -2.52 48.00 -5.13
C GLY A 5 -1.82 46.63 -5.10
N PRO A 6 -0.69 46.48 -4.38
CA PRO A 6 0.01 45.21 -4.26
C PRO A 6 -0.84 44.22 -3.42
N GLY A 7 -1.59 43.37 -4.11
CA GLY A 7 -2.46 42.35 -3.51
C GLY A 7 -3.91 42.79 -3.38
N ALA A 8 -4.83 41.99 -3.94
CA ALA A 8 -6.26 42.09 -3.69
C ALA A 8 -6.70 40.82 -2.96
N TRP A 9 -7.30 40.99 -1.78
CA TRP A 9 -7.76 39.88 -0.93
C TRP A 9 -9.28 39.85 -0.93
N PHE A 10 -9.86 38.71 -1.29
CA PHE A 10 -11.31 38.48 -1.25
C PHE A 10 -11.58 37.33 -0.28
N HIS A 11 -12.30 37.60 0.80
CA HIS A 11 -12.78 36.56 1.72
C HIS A 11 -14.26 36.30 1.46
N ARG A 12 -14.61 35.07 1.06
CA ARG A 12 -16.00 34.62 0.83
C ARG A 12 -16.81 35.55 -0.11
N ALA A 13 -16.23 35.96 -1.24
CA ALA A 13 -16.94 36.75 -2.23
C ALA A 13 -17.89 35.87 -3.06
N ARG A 14 -19.17 36.24 -3.13
CA ARG A 14 -20.15 35.64 -4.04
C ARG A 14 -20.46 36.63 -5.15
N PHE A 15 -20.24 36.23 -6.40
CA PHE A 15 -20.55 37.05 -7.55
C PHE A 15 -21.90 36.63 -8.12
N ALA A 16 -22.81 37.60 -8.28
CA ALA A 16 -24.16 37.35 -8.83
C ALA A 16 -24.16 37.20 -10.36
N ALA A 17 -23.05 37.48 -11.03
CA ALA A 17 -22.83 37.35 -12.46
C ALA A 17 -21.43 36.78 -12.72
N ALA A 18 -21.17 36.35 -13.96
CA ALA A 18 -19.87 35.81 -14.36
C ALA A 18 -18.73 36.81 -14.08
N VAL A 19 -17.63 36.31 -13.51
CA VAL A 19 -16.40 37.07 -13.31
C VAL A 19 -15.34 36.56 -14.28
N ASP A 20 -14.71 37.50 -14.97
CA ASP A 20 -13.64 37.22 -15.92
C ASP A 20 -12.30 37.68 -15.34
N PHE A 21 -11.38 36.73 -15.18
CA PHE A 21 -10.01 36.98 -14.69
C PHE A 21 -8.97 36.93 -15.83
N ARG A 22 -9.37 37.02 -17.11
CA ARG A 22 -8.43 37.05 -18.23
C ARG A 22 -7.39 38.17 -18.05
N GLY A 23 -6.12 37.79 -18.16
CA GLY A 23 -4.98 38.70 -17.95
C GLY A 23 -4.51 38.82 -16.50
N ALA A 24 -5.16 38.16 -15.54
CA ALA A 24 -4.64 38.05 -14.19
C ALA A 24 -3.42 37.11 -14.16
N VAL A 25 -2.25 37.66 -13.80
CA VAL A 25 -1.02 36.90 -13.61
C VAL A 25 -0.64 37.02 -12.14
N PRO A 26 -0.72 35.95 -11.33
CA PRO A 26 -0.24 35.99 -9.96
C PRO A 26 1.27 36.18 -9.96
N LEU A 27 1.75 37.18 -9.20
CA LEU A 27 3.18 37.48 -9.09
C LEU A 27 3.92 36.52 -8.15
N GLU A 28 3.21 35.90 -7.20
CA GLU A 28 3.77 34.91 -6.26
C GLU A 28 2.91 33.65 -6.18
N ARG A 29 1.69 33.75 -5.63
CA ARG A 29 0.78 32.62 -5.43
C ARG A 29 -0.67 33.04 -5.61
N ALA A 30 -1.43 32.25 -6.36
CA ALA A 30 -2.90 32.32 -6.35
C ALA A 30 -3.44 31.16 -5.52
N ASP A 31 -4.20 31.47 -4.48
CA ASP A 31 -4.84 30.49 -3.63
C ASP A 31 -6.33 30.44 -3.94
N PHE A 32 -6.80 29.30 -4.45
CA PHE A 32 -8.21 29.04 -4.74
C PHE A 32 -8.80 28.02 -3.76
N ALA A 33 -8.14 27.75 -2.63
CA ALA A 33 -8.68 26.86 -1.61
C ALA A 33 -10.05 27.36 -1.12
N GLY A 34 -11.04 26.48 -1.15
CA GLY A 34 -12.42 26.80 -0.73
C GLY A 34 -13.23 27.63 -1.74
N VAL A 35 -12.75 27.80 -2.98
CA VAL A 35 -13.53 28.40 -4.06
C VAL A 35 -14.47 27.36 -4.66
N GLU A 36 -15.76 27.68 -4.72
CA GLU A 36 -16.78 26.87 -5.38
C GLU A 36 -17.13 27.49 -6.73
N PHE A 37 -16.93 26.72 -7.81
CA PHE A 37 -17.36 27.10 -9.15
C PHE A 37 -18.69 26.39 -9.45
N THR A 38 -19.70 27.12 -9.90
CA THR A 38 -21.04 26.57 -10.18
C THR A 38 -21.36 26.62 -11.68
N GLY A 39 -22.19 25.69 -12.14
CA GLY A 39 -22.58 25.55 -13.56
C GLY A 39 -21.48 24.95 -14.46
N ASP A 40 -21.67 25.02 -15.78
CA ASP A 40 -20.79 24.43 -16.81
C ASP A 40 -19.30 24.83 -16.66
N HIS A 41 -19.02 26.00 -16.11
CA HIS A 41 -17.64 26.44 -15.88
C HIS A 41 -16.98 25.73 -14.69
N GLY A 42 -17.76 25.36 -13.66
CA GLY A 42 -17.29 24.52 -12.57
C GLY A 42 -16.99 23.11 -13.02
N ASP A 43 -17.84 22.53 -13.86
CA ASP A 43 -17.63 21.19 -14.42
C ASP A 43 -16.37 21.13 -15.29
N ARG A 44 -16.17 22.14 -16.16
CA ARG A 44 -14.96 22.24 -16.98
C ARG A 44 -13.69 22.48 -16.16
N PHE A 45 -13.77 23.29 -15.10
CA PHE A 45 -12.63 23.51 -14.21
C PHE A 45 -12.27 22.23 -13.45
N ALA A 46 -13.26 21.52 -12.91
CA ALA A 46 -13.06 20.23 -12.26
C ALA A 46 -12.41 19.22 -13.22
N ALA A 47 -12.90 19.14 -14.48
CA ALA A 47 -12.30 18.29 -15.51
C ALA A 47 -10.85 18.69 -15.84
N ALA A 48 -10.56 19.98 -15.93
CA ALA A 48 -9.20 20.47 -16.17
C ALA A 48 -8.24 20.16 -15.00
N VAL A 49 -8.71 20.30 -13.76
CA VAL A 49 -7.94 19.92 -12.57
C VAL A 49 -7.67 18.42 -12.56
N VAL A 50 -8.68 17.59 -12.84
CA VAL A 50 -8.53 16.14 -12.96
C VAL A 50 -7.47 15.79 -14.00
N HIS A 51 -7.56 16.37 -15.20
CA HIS A 51 -6.59 16.14 -16.27
C HIS A 51 -5.17 16.58 -15.88
N ALA A 52 -5.01 17.73 -15.23
CA ALA A 52 -3.71 18.21 -14.77
C ALA A 52 -3.08 17.27 -13.73
N VAL A 53 -3.88 16.78 -12.78
CA VAL A 53 -3.43 15.79 -11.78
C VAL A 53 -3.04 14.48 -12.45
N ASP A 54 -3.83 13.99 -13.40
CA ASP A 54 -3.54 12.75 -14.12
C ASP A 54 -2.25 12.88 -14.95
N SER A 55 -2.04 14.03 -15.59
CA SER A 55 -0.81 14.34 -16.32
C SER A 55 0.41 14.44 -15.39
N ALA A 56 0.26 15.05 -14.21
CA ALA A 56 1.31 15.13 -13.21
C ALA A 56 1.68 13.74 -12.66
N LEU A 57 0.66 12.92 -12.36
CA LEU A 57 0.82 11.53 -11.96
C LEU A 57 1.62 10.77 -13.02
N ALA A 58 1.15 10.75 -14.27
CA ALA A 58 1.84 10.06 -15.37
C ALA A 58 3.31 10.50 -15.54
N THR A 59 3.58 11.80 -15.38
CA THR A 59 4.94 12.34 -15.43
C THR A 59 5.83 11.74 -14.36
N HIS A 60 5.37 11.67 -13.11
CA HIS A 60 6.18 11.13 -12.01
C HIS A 60 6.29 9.60 -12.06
N LEU A 61 5.27 8.90 -12.57
CA LEU A 61 5.35 7.47 -12.86
C LEU A 61 6.48 7.16 -13.86
N ALA A 62 6.58 7.92 -14.96
CA ALA A 62 7.67 7.76 -15.93
C ALA A 62 9.05 8.07 -15.32
N ARG A 63 9.12 8.97 -14.34
CA ARG A 63 10.38 9.28 -13.65
C ARG A 63 10.85 8.16 -12.72
N LEU A 64 9.96 7.32 -12.18
CA LEU A 64 10.34 6.13 -11.40
C LEU A 64 11.02 5.04 -12.24
N THR A 65 10.90 5.08 -13.57
CA THR A 65 11.62 4.16 -14.46
C THR A 65 13.00 4.69 -14.87
N SER A 66 13.37 5.90 -14.44
CA SER A 66 14.71 6.45 -14.64
C SER A 66 15.78 5.57 -13.97
N THR A 67 16.99 5.56 -14.51
CA THR A 67 18.15 4.93 -13.86
C THR A 67 18.79 5.82 -12.78
N ASP A 68 18.39 7.10 -12.71
CA ASP A 68 18.92 8.05 -11.74
C ASP A 68 18.12 8.00 -10.42
N HIS A 69 18.81 7.63 -9.33
CA HIS A 69 18.24 7.52 -7.99
C HIS A 69 17.76 8.85 -7.38
N ALA A 70 18.34 9.99 -7.80
CA ALA A 70 17.87 11.31 -7.39
C ALA A 70 16.53 11.62 -8.06
N VAL A 71 16.42 11.34 -9.36
CA VAL A 71 15.16 11.50 -10.12
C VAL A 71 14.06 10.59 -9.58
N GLN A 72 14.39 9.35 -9.22
CA GLN A 72 13.46 8.43 -8.56
C GLN A 72 13.00 8.97 -7.20
N GLY A 73 13.93 9.50 -6.39
CA GLY A 73 13.60 10.08 -5.08
C GLY A 73 12.66 11.28 -5.17
N GLU A 74 12.90 12.18 -6.12
CA GLU A 74 12.00 13.31 -6.40
C GLU A 74 10.63 12.84 -6.88
N ALA A 75 10.59 11.81 -7.72
CA ALA A 75 9.34 11.21 -8.19
C ALA A 75 8.54 10.60 -7.04
N LEU A 76 9.17 9.83 -6.14
CA LEU A 76 8.52 9.29 -4.94
C LEU A 76 7.93 10.41 -4.06
N ALA A 77 8.70 11.48 -3.81
CA ALA A 77 8.23 12.61 -3.01
C ALA A 77 7.06 13.36 -3.67
N ALA A 78 7.04 13.45 -5.00
CA ALA A 78 5.93 14.05 -5.74
C ALA A 78 4.68 13.16 -5.75
N LEU A 79 4.84 11.85 -5.97
CA LEU A 79 3.75 10.87 -5.89
C LEU A 79 3.12 10.84 -4.50
N ASN A 80 3.93 10.90 -3.44
CA ASN A 80 3.43 10.99 -2.08
C ASN A 80 2.53 12.23 -1.90
N ARG A 81 3.00 13.40 -2.31
CA ARG A 81 2.20 14.65 -2.26
C ARG A 81 0.91 14.55 -3.07
N ILE A 82 0.93 13.91 -4.24
CA ILE A 82 -0.27 13.67 -5.05
C ILE A 82 -1.25 12.78 -4.30
N GLY A 83 -0.80 11.67 -3.70
CA GLY A 83 -1.67 10.76 -2.93
C GLY A 83 -2.27 11.40 -1.67
N ILE A 84 -1.51 12.28 -1.00
CA ILE A 84 -1.99 13.09 0.12
C ILE A 84 -3.08 14.06 -0.34
N ALA A 85 -2.84 14.81 -1.43
CA ALA A 85 -3.76 15.84 -1.91
C ALA A 85 -5.00 15.27 -2.63
N HIS A 86 -4.88 14.10 -3.24
CA HIS A 86 -5.89 13.51 -4.11
C HIS A 86 -6.13 12.04 -3.76
N PRO A 87 -7.09 11.73 -2.87
CA PRO A 87 -7.38 10.35 -2.44
C PRO A 87 -7.64 9.37 -3.60
N ARG A 88 -8.26 9.83 -4.69
CA ARG A 88 -8.49 9.04 -5.91
C ARG A 88 -7.22 8.48 -6.56
N CYS A 89 -6.05 9.07 -6.27
CA CYS A 89 -4.77 8.67 -6.83
C CYS A 89 -4.00 7.68 -5.94
N ARG A 90 -4.44 7.43 -4.69
CA ARG A 90 -3.71 6.62 -3.71
C ARG A 90 -3.39 5.21 -4.22
N GLY A 91 -4.37 4.51 -4.80
CA GLY A 91 -4.16 3.19 -5.38
C GLY A 91 -3.14 3.18 -6.53
N ALA A 92 -3.14 4.22 -7.38
CA ALA A 92 -2.16 4.36 -8.45
C ALA A 92 -0.75 4.66 -7.90
N VAL A 93 -0.66 5.50 -6.87
CA VAL A 93 0.59 5.81 -6.16
C VAL A 93 1.17 4.55 -5.51
N VAL A 94 0.37 3.78 -4.77
CA VAL A 94 0.81 2.53 -4.13
C VAL A 94 1.23 1.51 -5.18
N SER A 95 0.43 1.30 -6.23
CA SER A 95 0.79 0.42 -7.36
C SER A 95 2.15 0.78 -7.97
N ALA A 96 2.44 2.07 -8.13
CA ALA A 96 3.70 2.55 -8.65
C ALA A 96 4.88 2.31 -7.71
N ILE A 97 4.67 2.52 -6.41
CA ILE A 97 5.66 2.25 -5.37
C ILE A 97 5.97 0.75 -5.33
N CYS A 98 4.96 -0.12 -5.38
CA CYS A 98 5.13 -1.57 -5.47
C CYS A 98 5.91 -1.99 -6.72
N ALA A 99 5.58 -1.43 -7.90
CA ALA A 99 6.32 -1.67 -9.14
C ALA A 99 7.78 -1.18 -9.08
N HIS A 100 8.07 -0.14 -8.31
CA HIS A 100 9.43 0.34 -8.03
C HIS A 100 10.18 -0.61 -7.08
N LEU A 101 9.53 -1.05 -6.00
CA LEU A 101 10.11 -1.98 -5.03
C LEU A 101 10.38 -3.37 -5.62
N ARG A 102 9.60 -3.84 -6.60
CA ARG A 102 9.90 -5.11 -7.29
C ARG A 102 11.23 -5.10 -8.04
N ARG A 103 11.78 -3.92 -8.36
CA ARG A 103 13.03 -3.74 -9.09
C ARG A 103 14.17 -3.20 -8.22
N THR A 104 13.87 -2.78 -6.98
CA THR A 104 14.80 -2.00 -6.14
C THR A 104 14.61 -2.31 -4.67
N THR A 105 15.60 -1.95 -3.84
CA THR A 105 15.51 -2.05 -2.38
C THR A 105 15.34 -0.67 -1.73
N ASP A 106 14.58 0.23 -2.39
CA ASP A 106 14.47 1.63 -1.97
C ASP A 106 13.68 1.78 -0.66
N ARG A 107 14.40 2.02 0.44
CA ARG A 107 13.82 2.19 1.78
C ARG A 107 12.88 3.39 1.88
N ARG A 108 13.02 4.40 1.02
CA ARG A 108 12.10 5.56 1.00
C ARG A 108 10.72 5.15 0.54
N ALA A 109 10.64 4.27 -0.45
CA ALA A 109 9.39 3.71 -0.93
C ALA A 109 8.69 2.87 0.15
N VAL A 110 9.44 2.03 0.89
CA VAL A 110 8.89 1.29 2.03
C VAL A 110 8.38 2.22 3.13
N ALA A 111 9.12 3.29 3.44
CA ALA A 111 8.69 4.28 4.44
C ALA A 111 7.36 4.94 4.06
N ILE A 112 7.16 5.32 2.80
CA ILE A 112 5.88 5.90 2.33
C ILE A 112 4.73 4.91 2.52
N LEU A 113 4.92 3.62 2.20
CA LEU A 113 3.88 2.61 2.43
C LEU A 113 3.54 2.50 3.91
N ARG A 114 4.54 2.46 4.80
CA ARG A 114 4.30 2.40 6.25
C ARG A 114 3.58 3.64 6.76
N ASP A 115 4.01 4.83 6.37
CA ASP A 115 3.42 6.08 6.88
C ASP A 115 1.92 6.17 6.58
N HIS A 116 1.49 5.65 5.43
CA HIS A 116 0.11 5.76 4.95
C HIS A 116 -0.75 4.51 5.12
N LEU A 117 -0.16 3.34 5.29
CA LEU A 117 -0.91 2.09 5.45
C LEU A 117 -0.85 1.53 6.86
N HIS A 118 -0.16 2.18 7.80
CA HIS A 118 -0.10 1.71 9.18
C HIS A 118 -1.36 2.08 9.96
N PHE A 119 -2.02 1.12 10.64
CA PHE A 119 -3.30 1.38 11.33
C PHE A 119 -3.20 2.42 12.45
N ALA A 120 -2.01 2.60 13.04
CA ALA A 120 -1.77 3.60 14.08
C ALA A 120 -1.66 5.06 13.56
N THR A 121 -1.83 5.33 12.26
CA THR A 121 -1.89 6.68 11.68
C THR A 121 -3.31 7.05 11.19
N PRO A 122 -4.34 7.06 12.05
CA PRO A 122 -5.74 7.14 11.63
C PRO A 122 -6.08 8.39 10.81
N ASP A 123 -5.49 9.56 11.10
CA ASP A 123 -5.75 10.80 10.36
C ASP A 123 -5.09 10.83 8.96
N GLY A 124 -4.17 9.89 8.69
CA GLY A 124 -3.38 9.81 7.45
C GLY A 124 -3.48 8.48 6.71
N PHE A 125 -4.31 7.55 7.21
CA PHE A 125 -4.45 6.20 6.70
C PHE A 125 -5.12 6.18 5.31
N TRP A 126 -4.57 5.37 4.41
CA TRP A 126 -5.09 5.16 3.07
C TRP A 126 -5.83 3.81 3.06
N SER A 127 -7.16 3.86 3.18
CA SER A 127 -8.03 2.69 3.03
C SER A 127 -8.16 2.25 1.57
N ASP A 128 -8.69 1.05 1.37
CA ASP A 128 -9.06 0.51 0.06
C ASP A 128 -7.85 0.35 -0.87
N ILE A 129 -6.74 -0.13 -0.32
CA ILE A 129 -5.46 -0.28 -1.00
C ILE A 129 -5.12 -1.75 -1.19
N ASP A 130 -4.77 -2.12 -2.42
CA ASP A 130 -4.10 -3.38 -2.74
C ASP A 130 -2.59 -3.16 -2.81
N LEU A 131 -1.83 -4.12 -2.27
CA LEU A 131 -0.38 -4.10 -2.23
C LEU A 131 0.17 -5.32 -2.97
N ASP A 132 0.77 -5.08 -4.15
CA ASP A 132 1.30 -6.14 -5.03
C ASP A 132 2.84 -6.13 -5.16
N LEU A 133 3.48 -6.97 -4.37
CA LEU A 133 4.91 -7.26 -4.35
C LEU A 133 5.28 -8.54 -5.11
N SER A 134 4.34 -9.13 -5.86
CA SER A 134 4.51 -10.43 -6.51
C SER A 134 5.75 -10.46 -7.42
N GLY A 135 6.54 -11.52 -7.31
CA GLY A 135 7.77 -11.74 -8.08
C GLY A 135 8.94 -10.79 -7.77
N GLY A 136 8.82 -9.91 -6.78
CA GLY A 136 9.89 -9.01 -6.36
C GLY A 136 10.91 -9.67 -5.44
N THR A 137 12.09 -9.05 -5.31
CA THR A 137 13.11 -9.44 -4.32
C THR A 137 13.28 -8.35 -3.29
N PHE A 138 13.11 -8.69 -2.02
CA PHE A 138 13.12 -7.75 -0.90
C PHE A 138 14.17 -8.13 0.13
N THR A 139 14.84 -7.13 0.69
CA THR A 139 15.85 -7.29 1.75
C THR A 139 15.44 -6.46 2.95
N ASP A 140 15.39 -7.10 4.12
CA ASP A 140 15.01 -6.47 5.39
C ASP A 140 13.67 -5.72 5.33
N LEU A 141 12.66 -6.31 4.69
CA LEU A 141 11.34 -5.69 4.52
C LEU A 141 10.58 -5.67 5.85
N ASP A 142 10.12 -4.47 6.22
CA ASP A 142 9.26 -4.28 7.39
C ASP A 142 7.99 -3.54 6.96
N LEU A 143 6.88 -4.27 6.98
CA LEU A 143 5.52 -3.77 6.77
C LEU A 143 4.65 -4.12 7.99
N SER A 144 5.26 -4.17 9.18
CA SER A 144 4.51 -4.40 10.41
C SER A 144 3.46 -3.32 10.62
N GLY A 145 2.27 -3.73 11.03
CA GLY A 145 1.13 -2.88 11.35
C GLY A 145 0.42 -2.27 10.14
N VAL A 146 0.66 -2.80 8.95
CA VAL A 146 0.01 -2.36 7.71
C VAL A 146 -1.39 -2.96 7.59
N GLY A 147 -2.37 -2.15 7.17
CA GLY A 147 -3.72 -2.58 6.79
C GLY A 147 -3.98 -2.36 5.29
N VAL A 148 -4.38 -3.41 4.56
CA VAL A 148 -4.61 -3.39 3.11
C VAL A 148 -5.71 -4.37 2.71
N ASN A 149 -6.49 -4.10 1.66
CA ASN A 149 -7.51 -5.05 1.22
C ASN A 149 -6.86 -6.35 0.74
N ARG A 150 -5.78 -6.25 -0.04
CA ARG A 150 -5.05 -7.43 -0.54
C ARG A 150 -3.55 -7.26 -0.40
N PHE A 151 -2.91 -8.28 0.15
CA PHE A 151 -1.46 -8.41 0.19
C PHE A 151 -1.02 -9.53 -0.75
N HIS A 152 -0.46 -9.16 -1.90
CA HIS A 152 0.08 -10.11 -2.88
C HIS A 152 1.60 -10.10 -2.87
N ALA A 153 2.21 -11.23 -2.56
CA ALA A 153 3.65 -11.46 -2.70
C ALA A 153 3.92 -12.84 -3.33
N ALA A 154 3.04 -13.29 -4.21
CA ALA A 154 3.21 -14.55 -4.92
C ALA A 154 4.55 -14.57 -5.68
N GLY A 155 5.33 -15.64 -5.50
CA GLY A 155 6.65 -15.81 -6.10
C GLY A 155 7.70 -14.79 -5.66
N ALA A 156 7.44 -13.98 -4.63
CA ALA A 156 8.41 -13.03 -4.11
C ALA A 156 9.55 -13.74 -3.36
N THR A 157 10.75 -13.15 -3.41
CA THR A 157 11.91 -13.62 -2.67
C THR A 157 12.26 -12.62 -1.56
N PHE A 158 12.36 -13.12 -0.34
CA PHE A 158 12.68 -12.34 0.85
C PHE A 158 14.02 -12.76 1.43
N THR A 159 14.88 -11.79 1.68
CA THR A 159 16.22 -11.96 2.25
C THR A 159 16.38 -11.12 3.51
N GLY A 160 17.24 -11.54 4.43
CA GLY A 160 17.37 -10.88 5.73
C GLY A 160 16.11 -11.05 6.57
N ARG A 161 15.69 -10.00 7.28
CA ARG A 161 14.52 -10.05 8.17
C ARG A 161 13.27 -9.51 7.48
N THR A 162 12.24 -10.35 7.33
CA THR A 162 10.93 -9.90 6.86
C THR A 162 9.95 -9.84 8.02
N ARG A 163 9.31 -8.68 8.21
CA ARG A 163 8.30 -8.45 9.25
C ARG A 163 6.99 -8.02 8.61
N LEU A 164 5.98 -8.85 8.79
CA LEU A 164 4.58 -8.60 8.44
C LEU A 164 3.71 -8.62 9.70
N ASP A 165 4.31 -8.46 10.89
CA ASP A 165 3.57 -8.53 12.15
C ASP A 165 2.41 -7.55 12.18
N HIS A 166 1.24 -7.98 12.64
CA HIS A 166 0.02 -7.17 12.64
C HIS A 166 -0.43 -6.69 11.26
N LEU A 167 -0.10 -7.42 10.18
CA LEU A 167 -0.73 -7.20 8.87
C LEU A 167 -2.21 -7.53 8.98
N ASP A 168 -3.05 -6.57 8.60
CA ASP A 168 -4.50 -6.71 8.52
C ASP A 168 -4.92 -6.69 7.04
N THR A 169 -5.54 -7.77 6.56
CA THR A 169 -5.91 -7.88 5.15
C THR A 169 -7.12 -8.77 4.90
N ASP A 170 -7.85 -8.51 3.82
CA ASP A 170 -8.90 -9.42 3.37
C ASP A 170 -8.26 -10.68 2.77
N THR A 171 -7.27 -10.49 1.89
CA THR A 171 -6.61 -11.59 1.17
C THR A 171 -5.09 -11.55 1.32
N LEU A 172 -4.53 -12.64 1.85
CA LEU A 172 -3.09 -12.88 1.92
C LEU A 172 -2.66 -13.90 0.85
N ASP A 173 -1.84 -13.49 -0.12
CA ASP A 173 -1.28 -14.37 -1.15
C ASP A 173 0.25 -14.41 -1.07
N LEU A 174 0.80 -15.50 -0.54
CA LEU A 174 2.22 -15.80 -0.44
C LEU A 174 2.62 -17.00 -1.30
N ARG A 175 1.80 -17.37 -2.29
CA ARG A 175 2.03 -18.57 -3.10
C ARG A 175 3.41 -18.59 -3.73
N GLY A 176 4.17 -19.65 -3.49
CA GLY A 176 5.52 -19.81 -4.03
C GLY A 176 6.51 -18.75 -3.55
N ALA A 177 6.18 -17.95 -2.53
CA ALA A 177 7.12 -17.01 -1.94
C ALA A 177 8.25 -17.76 -1.21
N VAL A 178 9.45 -17.19 -1.22
CA VAL A 178 10.64 -17.80 -0.63
C VAL A 178 11.25 -16.86 0.41
N PHE A 179 11.36 -17.32 1.65
CA PHE A 179 11.98 -16.60 2.75
C PHE A 179 13.33 -17.25 3.10
N HIS A 180 14.43 -16.60 2.70
CA HIS A 180 15.78 -17.08 2.98
C HIS A 180 16.29 -16.73 4.39
N GLY A 181 15.76 -15.67 4.99
CA GLY A 181 16.09 -15.28 6.36
C GLY A 181 14.91 -15.43 7.31
N THR A 182 14.89 -14.65 8.40
CA THR A 182 13.80 -14.71 9.38
C THR A 182 12.53 -14.10 8.80
N ALA A 183 11.41 -14.82 8.91
CA ALA A 183 10.08 -14.34 8.55
C ALA A 183 9.21 -14.23 9.80
N SER A 184 8.59 -13.08 10.03
CA SER A 184 7.69 -12.83 11.14
C SER A 184 6.33 -12.42 10.59
N LEU A 185 5.32 -13.25 10.85
CA LEU A 185 3.92 -13.09 10.47
C LEU A 185 3.05 -13.15 11.73
N VAL A 186 3.54 -12.54 12.80
CA VAL A 186 2.89 -12.60 14.11
C VAL A 186 1.64 -11.73 14.10
N GLN A 187 0.52 -12.27 14.58
CA GLN A 187 -0.77 -11.54 14.62
C GLN A 187 -1.21 -11.01 13.25
N VAL A 188 -0.91 -11.75 12.17
CA VAL A 188 -1.50 -11.47 10.86
C VAL A 188 -2.97 -11.89 10.85
N ILE A 189 -3.82 -11.04 10.31
CA ILE A 189 -5.25 -11.29 10.13
C ILE A 189 -5.55 -11.33 8.63
N ALA A 190 -6.16 -12.42 8.19
CA ALA A 190 -6.71 -12.59 6.85
C ALA A 190 -8.22 -12.85 6.94
N GLU A 191 -9.04 -11.86 6.55
CA GLU A 191 -10.50 -11.94 6.73
C GLU A 191 -11.19 -12.87 5.72
N GLU A 192 -10.73 -12.93 4.47
CA GLU A 192 -11.35 -13.74 3.43
C GLU A 192 -10.54 -15.00 3.12
N THR A 193 -9.25 -14.86 2.79
CA THR A 193 -8.43 -16.02 2.39
C THR A 193 -6.95 -15.85 2.71
N ALA A 194 -6.27 -16.95 2.97
CA ALA A 194 -4.81 -17.00 3.06
C ALA A 194 -4.24 -18.16 2.25
N ASP A 195 -3.47 -17.85 1.21
CA ASP A 195 -2.80 -18.83 0.37
C ASP A 195 -1.28 -18.76 0.55
N LEU A 196 -0.75 -19.79 1.20
CA LEU A 196 0.68 -20.02 1.41
C LEU A 196 1.13 -21.30 0.69
N SER A 197 0.45 -21.68 -0.39
CA SER A 197 0.85 -22.86 -1.15
C SER A 197 2.24 -22.69 -1.75
N ASP A 198 3.06 -23.74 -1.72
CA ASP A 198 4.43 -23.73 -2.25
C ASP A 198 5.36 -22.69 -1.58
N THR A 199 4.95 -22.04 -0.49
CA THR A 199 5.81 -21.10 0.24
C THR A 199 6.96 -21.84 0.93
N ALA A 200 8.17 -21.32 0.79
CA ALA A 200 9.37 -21.91 1.40
C ALA A 200 9.96 -20.98 2.46
N PHE A 201 9.89 -21.38 3.71
CA PHE A 201 10.58 -20.74 4.84
C PHE A 201 11.90 -21.48 5.10
N HIS A 202 13.00 -21.00 4.51
CA HIS A 202 14.33 -21.58 4.71
C HIS A 202 15.01 -21.10 5.99
N GLY A 203 14.62 -19.94 6.51
CA GLY A 203 15.00 -19.46 7.84
C GLY A 203 13.90 -19.67 8.88
N PRO A 204 14.13 -19.25 10.15
CA PRO A 204 13.11 -19.28 11.19
C PRO A 204 11.87 -18.48 10.76
N ALA A 205 10.70 -19.08 10.92
CA ALA A 205 9.42 -18.46 10.61
C ALA A 205 8.52 -18.46 11.85
N ASP A 206 7.97 -17.32 12.20
CA ASP A 206 7.01 -17.19 13.28
C ASP A 206 5.65 -16.81 12.70
N LEU A 207 4.68 -17.72 12.80
CA LEU A 207 3.30 -17.54 12.38
C LEU A 207 2.36 -17.46 13.59
N SER A 208 2.90 -17.18 14.77
CA SER A 208 2.12 -17.19 16.00
C SER A 208 1.01 -16.16 15.96
N ARG A 209 -0.18 -16.58 16.40
CA ARG A 209 -1.41 -15.79 16.39
C ARG A 209 -1.85 -15.35 14.98
N LEU A 210 -1.44 -16.07 13.94
CA LEU A 210 -2.06 -15.97 12.62
C LEU A 210 -3.54 -16.33 12.74
N SER A 211 -4.41 -15.48 12.21
CA SER A 211 -5.86 -15.67 12.20
C SER A 211 -6.37 -15.60 10.76
N VAL A 212 -6.94 -16.70 10.26
CA VAL A 212 -7.59 -16.75 8.95
C VAL A 212 -9.06 -17.10 9.14
N LEU A 213 -9.96 -16.20 8.73
CA LEU A 213 -11.39 -16.35 8.95
C LEU A 213 -12.09 -17.11 7.83
N GLY A 214 -11.53 -17.15 6.63
CA GLY A 214 -11.99 -18.01 5.55
C GLY A 214 -10.99 -19.13 5.21
N PRO A 215 -11.01 -19.64 3.97
CA PRO A 215 -10.13 -20.73 3.55
C PRO A 215 -8.64 -20.38 3.67
N ALA A 216 -7.88 -21.32 4.26
CA ALA A 216 -6.43 -21.27 4.32
C ALA A 216 -5.80 -22.48 3.62
N THR A 217 -4.67 -22.27 2.94
CA THR A 217 -3.87 -23.38 2.38
C THR A 217 -2.38 -23.19 2.63
N PHE A 218 -1.74 -24.29 2.97
CA PHE A 218 -0.29 -24.44 3.13
C PHE A 218 0.22 -25.61 2.28
N ALA A 219 -0.53 -25.98 1.23
CA ALA A 219 -0.20 -27.11 0.38
C ALA A 219 1.21 -26.96 -0.18
N ARG A 220 2.04 -27.99 0.01
CA ARG A 220 3.46 -28.02 -0.41
C ARG A 220 4.33 -26.92 0.20
N ALA A 221 3.87 -26.22 1.25
CA ALA A 221 4.71 -25.29 1.99
C ALA A 221 5.84 -26.05 2.71
N THR A 222 7.01 -25.43 2.83
CA THR A 222 8.17 -26.02 3.51
C THR A 222 8.65 -25.11 4.62
N PHE A 223 8.85 -25.67 5.81
CA PHE A 223 9.35 -24.94 6.97
C PHE A 223 10.72 -25.47 7.42
N ALA A 224 11.63 -24.56 7.73
CA ALA A 224 12.89 -24.88 8.38
C ALA A 224 12.67 -25.30 9.84
N ALA A 225 13.69 -25.92 10.43
CA ALA A 225 13.69 -26.23 11.86
C ALA A 225 13.59 -24.93 12.67
N GLY A 226 12.74 -24.93 13.70
CA GLY A 226 12.49 -23.75 14.54
C GLY A 226 11.40 -22.82 14.02
N ALA A 227 10.57 -23.25 13.07
CA ALA A 227 9.32 -22.54 12.79
C ALA A 227 8.36 -22.64 13.99
N GLU A 228 7.69 -21.54 14.32
CA GLU A 228 6.75 -21.40 15.43
C GLU A 228 5.38 -20.98 14.90
N ALA A 229 4.32 -21.43 15.58
CA ALA A 229 2.94 -21.18 15.16
C ALA A 229 1.99 -21.33 16.35
N ASP A 230 2.29 -20.62 17.43
CA ASP A 230 1.48 -20.68 18.65
C ASP A 230 0.17 -19.92 18.46
N GLU A 231 -0.93 -20.43 19.03
CA GLU A 231 -2.23 -19.74 19.02
C GLU A 231 -2.78 -19.39 17.62
N VAL A 232 -2.48 -20.20 16.60
CA VAL A 232 -3.05 -20.04 15.25
C VAL A 232 -4.55 -20.35 15.25
N PHE A 233 -5.31 -19.54 14.52
CA PHE A 233 -6.75 -19.69 14.32
C PHE A 233 -7.07 -19.84 12.83
N LEU A 234 -7.73 -20.94 12.46
CA LEU A 234 -8.14 -21.27 11.09
C LEU A 234 -9.62 -21.65 11.12
N ALA A 235 -10.51 -20.71 10.81
CA ALA A 235 -11.95 -20.89 11.02
C ALA A 235 -12.52 -22.06 10.19
N GLU A 236 -12.16 -22.14 8.91
CA GLU A 236 -12.64 -23.16 7.96
C GLU A 236 -11.70 -24.36 7.83
N GLY A 237 -10.70 -24.50 8.73
CA GLY A 237 -9.61 -25.45 8.58
C GLY A 237 -8.61 -25.05 7.48
N ALA A 238 -7.64 -25.92 7.19
CA ALA A 238 -6.66 -25.64 6.13
C ALA A 238 -6.15 -26.90 5.43
N ASP A 239 -5.71 -26.71 4.19
CA ASP A 239 -5.05 -27.76 3.38
C ASP A 239 -3.54 -27.83 3.68
N PHE A 240 -3.07 -29.03 4.05
CA PHE A 240 -1.68 -29.36 4.33
C PHE A 240 -1.08 -30.37 3.36
N THR A 241 -1.71 -30.56 2.20
CA THR A 241 -1.30 -31.58 1.24
C THR A 241 0.15 -31.33 0.80
N GLY A 242 1.03 -32.26 1.16
CA GLY A 242 2.45 -32.21 0.81
C GLY A 242 3.27 -31.18 1.59
N THR A 243 2.75 -30.60 2.67
CA THR A 243 3.51 -29.69 3.55
C THR A 243 4.68 -30.43 4.21
N VAL A 244 5.84 -29.78 4.31
CA VAL A 244 7.06 -30.34 4.89
C VAL A 244 7.40 -29.61 6.19
N ASN A 245 7.56 -30.38 7.26
CA ASN A 245 7.88 -29.92 8.63
C ASN A 245 6.94 -28.84 9.20
N PRO A 246 5.60 -28.95 9.09
CA PRO A 246 4.70 -27.95 9.65
C PRO A 246 4.91 -27.80 11.18
N PRO A 247 4.94 -26.57 11.72
CA PRO A 247 5.05 -26.35 13.16
C PRO A 247 3.81 -26.88 13.91
N ALA A 248 4.00 -27.37 15.12
CA ALA A 248 2.98 -28.15 15.85
C ALA A 248 1.67 -27.38 16.11
N GLY A 249 1.75 -26.08 16.41
CA GLY A 249 0.56 -25.26 16.65
C GLY A 249 -0.30 -25.07 15.40
N LEU A 250 0.31 -25.11 14.21
CA LEU A 250 -0.38 -24.97 12.94
C LEU A 250 -1.17 -26.24 12.58
N ILE A 251 -0.62 -27.42 12.90
CA ILE A 251 -1.35 -28.71 12.81
C ILE A 251 -2.52 -28.72 13.81
N THR A 252 -2.31 -28.19 15.02
CA THR A 252 -3.33 -28.17 16.08
C THR A 252 -4.52 -27.30 15.70
N ALA A 253 -4.27 -26.14 15.08
CA ALA A 253 -5.29 -25.25 14.57
C ALA A 253 -6.16 -25.93 13.49
N ALA A 254 -5.55 -26.68 12.58
CA ALA A 254 -6.24 -27.42 11.53
C ALA A 254 -7.23 -28.47 12.05
N GLY A 255 -6.92 -29.08 13.20
CA GLY A 255 -7.75 -30.10 13.85
C GLY A 255 -8.91 -29.54 14.69
N ARG A 256 -9.03 -28.21 14.81
CA ARG A 256 -10.09 -27.52 15.55
C ARG A 256 -10.85 -26.59 14.59
N PRO A 257 -11.79 -27.11 13.77
CA PRO A 257 -12.70 -26.21 13.06
C PRO A 257 -13.41 -25.32 14.08
N GLY A 258 -13.54 -24.03 13.77
CA GLY A 258 -14.19 -23.06 14.63
C GLY A 258 -15.58 -23.57 15.02
N THR A 259 -15.82 -23.69 16.33
CA THR A 259 -17.14 -23.98 16.90
C THR A 259 -18.07 -22.80 16.75
#